data_AF-A0A349IKW1-F1
#
_entry.id   AF-A0A349IKW1-F1
#
_cell.length_a   1.000
_cell.length_b   1.000
_cell.length_c   1.000
_cell.angle_alpha   90.00
_cell.angle_beta   90.00
_cell.angle_gamma   90.00
#
_symmetry.space_group_name_H-M   'P 1'
#
loop_
_entity.id
_entity.type
_entity.pdbx_description
1 polymer ?
#
loop_
_entity_poly.entity_id
_entity_poly.type
_entity_poly.pdbx_seq_one_letter_code
_entity_poly.pdbx_strand_id
1 'polypeptide(L)'
;MSQKGSLSINSENIFPIIKKWMYSDQDIFIREQVSNACDAVTKLQKLSLIGEWEKPADYQGRVDVIVDSDKKTITFKDNGLGMTAEEVDKYINQIAFSGATDFIQKYKDKANDDQIIGHFGLGFYSAFMVADQVDIDSLSYQKDAKAVHWTCNGGTDYELSDGTKTDIGTTITLHLNDDCLKYDNEWEVREIIDKYCSFMPVEIYLSKLPKDTETIQASDKKDSDVVLEEIPEKKETDKDGKETVTPAQCKIEKRPVLLNEIHPLWAKTPSQCTKEEYIEFYHKVFHDYKEPLFWIHLNMDYPYNLKGILYFPKINMEYESAEGVIKLYNNQVFIADNIKEVIPEYLMLLKGVIDCPDLPLNVSRSQLQNDGFVKKISEYITKKVAEKLSGMCKTDRENYEKYWDDIAPFIKYGCLRDAKFCEKMTDYILFKDINDKYLALPECLEVNKIDPDDKNDAENAKAEDTKT
;
A
#
# COMPACT_ATOMS: atom_id res chain seq x y z
N MET A 1 -44.64 28.22 -13.42
CA MET A 1 -45.05 26.82 -13.56
C MET A 1 -44.08 25.96 -12.76
N SER A 2 -44.58 25.11 -11.87
CA SER A 2 -43.75 24.15 -11.11
C SER A 2 -43.77 22.83 -11.86
N GLN A 3 -42.67 22.48 -12.52
CA GLN A 3 -42.52 21.21 -13.21
C GLN A 3 -41.78 20.24 -12.28
N LYS A 4 -42.46 19.17 -11.87
CA LYS A 4 -41.83 17.98 -11.28
C LYS A 4 -41.65 16.96 -12.41
N GLY A 5 -40.42 16.50 -12.61
CA GLY A 5 -40.09 15.44 -13.56
C GLY A 5 -39.02 14.53 -12.97
N SER A 6 -38.90 13.32 -13.49
CA SER A 6 -37.81 12.40 -13.19
C SER A 6 -36.65 12.65 -14.16
N LEU A 7 -35.42 12.57 -13.65
CA LEU A 7 -34.22 12.55 -14.49
C LEU A 7 -34.17 11.20 -15.23
N SER A 8 -33.98 11.23 -16.55
CA SER A 8 -33.69 10.05 -17.34
C SER A 8 -32.22 10.08 -17.76
N ILE A 9 -31.53 8.95 -17.61
CA ILE A 9 -30.15 8.76 -18.07
C ILE A 9 -30.21 7.99 -19.38
N ASN A 10 -29.56 8.51 -20.43
CA ASN A 10 -29.39 7.73 -21.66
C ASN A 10 -28.21 6.76 -21.44
N SER A 11 -28.52 5.46 -21.40
CA SER A 11 -27.56 4.37 -21.19
C SER A 11 -26.46 4.32 -22.24
N GLU A 12 -26.72 4.77 -23.48
CA GLU A 12 -25.73 4.76 -24.58
C GLU A 12 -24.50 5.64 -24.27
N ASN A 13 -24.65 6.65 -23.41
CA ASN A 13 -23.57 7.57 -23.07
C ASN A 13 -22.81 7.19 -21.78
N ILE A 14 -23.22 6.14 -21.07
CA ILE A 14 -22.66 5.84 -19.75
C ILE A 14 -21.21 5.33 -19.83
N PHE A 15 -20.92 4.42 -20.76
CA PHE A 15 -19.57 3.89 -20.96
C PHE A 15 -18.58 4.94 -21.46
N PRO A 16 -18.89 5.78 -22.47
CA PRO A 16 -18.03 6.90 -22.85
C PRO A 16 -17.74 7.87 -21.69
N ILE A 17 -18.73 8.12 -20.82
CA ILE A 17 -18.54 8.97 -19.63
C ILE A 17 -17.63 8.27 -18.62
N ILE A 18 -17.86 7.00 -18.32
CA ILE A 18 -17.01 6.22 -17.39
C ILE A 18 -15.56 6.20 -17.89
N LYS A 19 -15.34 5.88 -19.18
CA LYS A 19 -14.02 5.87 -19.82
C LYS A 19 -13.33 7.23 -19.75
N LYS A 20 -14.07 8.33 -19.90
CA LYS A 20 -13.51 9.70 -19.95
C LYS A 20 -13.30 10.36 -18.59
N TRP A 21 -14.16 10.08 -17.61
CA TRP A 21 -14.24 10.87 -16.37
C TRP A 21 -13.74 10.13 -15.13
N MET A 22 -13.71 8.80 -15.13
CA MET A 22 -13.28 8.07 -13.93
C MET A 22 -11.76 7.97 -13.84
N TYR A 23 -11.04 7.77 -14.94
CA TYR A 23 -9.62 7.42 -14.85
C TYR A 23 -8.80 8.20 -15.88
N SER A 24 -7.91 9.06 -15.36
CA SER A 24 -6.94 9.81 -16.16
C SER A 24 -5.79 8.94 -16.66
N ASP A 25 -5.41 7.92 -15.88
CA ASP A 25 -4.37 6.97 -16.22
C ASP A 25 -4.96 5.60 -16.57
N GLN A 26 -4.55 5.07 -17.72
CA GLN A 26 -5.04 3.77 -18.20
C GLN A 26 -4.53 2.61 -17.35
N ASP A 27 -3.45 2.75 -16.57
CA ASP A 27 -2.87 1.66 -15.77
C ASP A 27 -3.74 1.24 -14.57
N ILE A 28 -4.73 2.06 -14.20
CA ILE A 28 -5.59 1.87 -13.04
C ILE A 28 -6.46 0.60 -13.15
N PHE A 29 -6.77 0.12 -14.36
CA PHE A 29 -7.58 -1.09 -14.50
C PHE A 29 -6.97 -2.30 -13.78
N ILE A 30 -5.63 -2.47 -13.81
CA ILE A 30 -4.96 -3.57 -13.12
C ILE A 30 -5.20 -3.45 -11.61
N ARG A 31 -5.06 -2.24 -11.05
CA ARG A 31 -5.35 -1.97 -9.64
C ARG A 31 -6.78 -2.35 -9.28
N GLU A 32 -7.77 -1.94 -10.08
CA GLU A 32 -9.18 -2.24 -9.81
C GLU A 32 -9.48 -3.75 -9.93
N GLN A 33 -9.00 -4.42 -10.99
CA GLN A 33 -9.22 -5.84 -11.20
C GLN A 33 -8.57 -6.70 -10.10
N VAL A 34 -7.32 -6.38 -9.73
CA VAL A 34 -6.63 -7.06 -8.63
C VAL A 34 -7.31 -6.78 -7.29
N SER A 35 -7.76 -5.54 -7.03
CA SER A 35 -8.49 -5.21 -5.81
C SER A 35 -9.80 -6.00 -5.67
N ASN A 36 -10.57 -6.12 -6.76
CA ASN A 36 -11.80 -6.91 -6.78
C ASN A 36 -11.54 -8.40 -6.52
N ALA A 37 -10.48 -8.95 -7.12
CA ALA A 37 -10.02 -10.32 -6.91
C ALA A 37 -9.60 -10.57 -5.45
N CYS A 38 -8.81 -9.65 -4.86
CA CYS A 38 -8.44 -9.72 -3.45
C CYS A 38 -9.68 -9.65 -2.54
N ASP A 39 -10.62 -8.74 -2.82
CA ASP A 39 -11.89 -8.64 -2.09
C ASP A 39 -12.69 -9.95 -2.14
N ALA A 40 -12.73 -10.62 -3.29
CA ALA A 40 -13.42 -11.90 -3.44
C ALA A 40 -12.79 -13.00 -2.56
N VAL A 41 -11.46 -13.05 -2.50
CA VAL A 41 -10.71 -13.99 -1.66
C VAL A 41 -10.90 -13.66 -0.18
N THR A 42 -10.76 -12.38 0.22
CA THR A 42 -10.92 -11.95 1.61
C THR A 42 -12.34 -12.20 2.12
N LYS A 43 -13.38 -11.94 1.30
CA LYS A 43 -14.77 -12.27 1.65
C LYS A 43 -14.96 -13.78 1.86
N LEU A 44 -14.40 -14.61 0.98
CA LEU A 44 -14.47 -16.06 1.13
C LEU A 44 -13.80 -16.54 2.43
N GLN A 45 -12.62 -15.99 2.75
CA GLN A 45 -11.93 -16.25 4.01
C GLN A 45 -12.78 -15.82 5.22
N LYS A 46 -13.43 -14.65 5.17
CA LYS A 46 -14.36 -14.19 6.21
C LYS A 46 -15.55 -15.15 6.38
N LEU A 47 -16.13 -15.65 5.28
CA LEU A 47 -17.21 -16.65 5.31
C LEU A 47 -16.78 -17.93 6.02
N SER A 48 -15.52 -18.35 5.86
CA SER A 48 -14.97 -19.48 6.63
C SER A 48 -14.91 -19.20 8.12
N LEU A 49 -14.44 -18.02 8.53
CA LEU A 49 -14.34 -17.65 9.95
C LEU A 49 -15.69 -17.64 10.66
N ILE A 50 -16.77 -17.30 9.95
CA ILE A 50 -18.13 -17.30 10.50
C ILE A 50 -18.88 -18.63 10.29
N GLY A 51 -18.23 -19.64 9.71
CA GLY A 51 -18.77 -20.99 9.53
C GLY A 51 -19.74 -21.17 8.35
N GLU A 52 -19.79 -20.22 7.41
CA GLU A 52 -20.63 -20.31 6.20
C GLU A 52 -19.94 -20.99 5.02
N TRP A 53 -18.63 -21.23 5.11
CA TRP A 53 -17.86 -21.99 4.13
C TRP A 53 -16.82 -22.88 4.83
N GLU A 54 -16.80 -24.16 4.48
CA GLU A 54 -15.80 -25.10 4.98
C GLU A 54 -14.54 -24.99 4.14
N LYS A 55 -13.53 -24.29 4.67
CA LYS A 55 -12.26 -24.06 3.99
C LYS A 55 -11.50 -25.40 3.84
N PRO A 56 -11.16 -25.83 2.61
CA PRO A 56 -10.27 -26.98 2.40
C PRO A 56 -8.91 -26.78 3.05
N ALA A 57 -8.30 -27.86 3.54
CA ALA A 57 -7.03 -27.80 4.27
C ALA A 57 -5.86 -27.26 3.43
N ASP A 58 -5.90 -27.50 2.12
CA ASP A 58 -4.93 -27.06 1.11
C ASP A 58 -5.28 -25.69 0.48
N TYR A 59 -6.38 -25.05 0.90
CA TYR A 59 -6.78 -23.77 0.32
C TYR A 59 -5.88 -22.62 0.79
N GLN A 60 -5.22 -22.02 -0.20
CA GLN A 60 -4.50 -20.74 -0.08
C GLN A 60 -5.12 -19.73 -1.04
N GLY A 61 -5.56 -18.60 -0.50
CA GLY A 61 -6.14 -17.52 -1.29
C GLY A 61 -5.08 -16.92 -2.21
N ARG A 62 -5.37 -16.80 -3.50
CA ARG A 62 -4.43 -16.32 -4.53
C ARG A 62 -5.16 -15.59 -5.65
N VAL A 63 -4.44 -14.66 -6.25
CA VAL A 63 -4.80 -13.98 -7.48
C VAL A 63 -3.70 -14.25 -8.51
N ASP A 64 -4.08 -14.68 -9.70
CA ASP A 64 -3.20 -14.90 -10.84
C ASP A 64 -3.48 -13.83 -11.90
N VAL A 65 -2.45 -13.08 -12.26
CA VAL A 65 -2.44 -12.19 -13.41
C VAL A 65 -1.66 -12.89 -14.52
N ILE A 66 -2.31 -13.14 -15.65
CA ILE A 66 -1.77 -13.91 -16.76
C ILE A 66 -1.79 -13.02 -17.99
N VAL A 67 -0.64 -12.88 -18.62
CA VAL A 67 -0.46 -12.06 -19.82
C VAL A 67 -0.24 -12.98 -21.01
N ASP A 68 -1.04 -12.89 -22.06
CA ASP A 68 -0.93 -13.74 -23.26
C ASP A 68 -0.73 -12.88 -24.49
N SER A 69 0.52 -12.78 -24.95
CA SER A 69 0.90 -11.96 -26.11
C SER A 69 0.43 -12.57 -27.43
N ASP A 70 0.25 -13.90 -27.49
CA ASP A 70 -0.23 -14.57 -28.71
C ASP A 70 -1.72 -14.27 -28.95
N LYS A 71 -2.50 -14.19 -27.88
CA LYS A 71 -3.94 -13.86 -27.94
C LYS A 71 -4.26 -12.40 -27.72
N LYS A 72 -3.28 -11.56 -27.35
CA LYS A 72 -3.45 -10.16 -26.95
C LYS A 72 -4.44 -10.02 -25.79
N THR A 73 -4.30 -10.87 -24.78
CA THR A 73 -5.20 -10.87 -23.62
C THR A 73 -4.44 -10.70 -22.32
N ILE A 74 -5.09 -10.06 -21.34
CA ILE A 74 -4.70 -10.11 -19.94
C ILE A 74 -5.85 -10.74 -19.13
N THR A 75 -5.52 -11.73 -18.30
CA THR A 75 -6.47 -12.47 -17.50
C THR A 75 -6.20 -12.27 -16.02
N PHE A 76 -7.25 -11.97 -15.26
CA PHE A 76 -7.24 -11.90 -13.79
C PHE A 76 -8.06 -13.07 -13.26
N LYS A 77 -7.41 -14.00 -12.58
CA LYS A 77 -8.03 -15.18 -12.00
C LYS A 77 -7.89 -15.14 -10.48
N ASP A 78 -9.00 -15.27 -9.78
CA ASP A 78 -9.01 -15.48 -8.33
C ASP A 78 -9.64 -16.82 -7.98
N ASN A 79 -9.29 -17.34 -6.81
CA ASN A 79 -9.96 -18.50 -6.21
C ASN A 79 -10.88 -18.09 -5.05
N GLY A 80 -11.47 -16.88 -5.13
CA GLY A 80 -12.37 -16.32 -4.14
C GLY A 80 -13.78 -16.90 -4.22
N LEU A 81 -14.76 -16.14 -3.71
CA LEU A 81 -16.12 -16.63 -3.54
C LEU A 81 -16.87 -16.93 -4.85
N GLY A 82 -16.42 -16.38 -5.98
CA GLY A 82 -17.12 -16.46 -7.25
C GLY A 82 -18.50 -15.77 -7.22
N MET A 83 -19.29 -15.99 -8.26
CA MET A 83 -20.62 -15.39 -8.45
C MET A 83 -21.57 -16.39 -9.11
N THR A 84 -22.84 -16.39 -8.70
CA THR A 84 -23.95 -17.04 -9.42
C THR A 84 -24.44 -16.18 -10.60
N ALA A 85 -25.33 -16.72 -11.43
CA ALA A 85 -25.92 -15.98 -12.55
C ALA A 85 -26.69 -14.73 -12.07
N GLU A 86 -27.39 -14.83 -10.95
CA GLU A 86 -28.13 -13.73 -10.34
C GLU A 86 -27.18 -12.65 -9.78
N GLU A 87 -26.05 -13.06 -9.21
CA GLU A 87 -25.02 -12.15 -8.71
C GLU A 87 -24.29 -11.44 -9.85
N VAL A 88 -24.00 -12.13 -10.96
CA VAL A 88 -23.50 -11.50 -12.18
C VAL A 88 -24.50 -10.48 -12.70
N ASP A 89 -25.79 -10.83 -12.77
CA ASP A 89 -26.81 -9.88 -13.20
C ASP A 89 -26.87 -8.63 -12.32
N LYS A 90 -26.82 -8.84 -11.00
CA LYS A 90 -26.92 -7.75 -10.04
C LYS A 90 -25.65 -6.89 -9.95
N TYR A 91 -24.46 -7.46 -10.00
CA TYR A 91 -23.21 -6.73 -9.72
C TYR A 91 -22.41 -6.37 -10.97
N ILE A 92 -22.66 -7.03 -12.11
CA ILE A 92 -21.98 -6.76 -13.39
C ILE A 92 -22.89 -6.04 -14.38
N ASN A 93 -24.17 -6.41 -14.47
CA ASN A 93 -25.08 -5.78 -15.45
C ASN A 93 -25.73 -4.50 -14.90
N GLN A 94 -25.96 -4.42 -13.58
CA GLN A 94 -26.53 -3.23 -12.95
C GLN A 94 -25.42 -2.32 -12.42
N ILE A 95 -25.17 -1.24 -13.16
CA ILE A 95 -24.14 -0.23 -12.84
C ILE A 95 -24.41 0.38 -11.45
N ALA A 96 -23.33 0.61 -10.69
CA ALA A 96 -23.30 1.24 -9.37
C ALA A 96 -23.85 0.39 -8.20
N PHE A 97 -24.04 -0.91 -8.42
CA PHE A 97 -24.22 -1.88 -7.33
C PHE A 97 -22.89 -2.57 -7.01
N SER A 98 -22.61 -2.75 -5.72
CA SER A 98 -21.36 -3.34 -5.25
C SER A 98 -21.65 -4.52 -4.33
N GLY A 99 -21.24 -5.72 -4.75
CA GLY A 99 -21.32 -6.91 -3.90
C GLY A 99 -20.50 -6.79 -2.61
N ALA A 100 -19.48 -5.92 -2.59
CA ALA A 100 -18.76 -5.60 -1.37
C ALA A 100 -19.61 -4.82 -0.36
N THR A 101 -20.36 -3.82 -0.82
CA THR A 101 -21.24 -3.02 0.06
C THR A 101 -22.36 -3.89 0.64
N ASP A 102 -22.96 -4.74 -0.19
CA ASP A 102 -23.99 -5.69 0.24
C ASP A 102 -23.45 -6.71 1.24
N PHE A 103 -22.24 -7.22 1.01
CA PHE A 103 -21.57 -8.12 1.95
C PHE A 103 -21.36 -7.45 3.30
N ILE A 104 -20.78 -6.25 3.33
CA ILE A 104 -20.57 -5.50 4.58
C ILE A 104 -21.91 -5.33 5.27
N GLN A 105 -22.93 -4.80 4.58
CA GLN A 105 -24.25 -4.59 5.18
C GLN A 105 -24.87 -5.87 5.77
N LYS A 106 -24.71 -7.01 5.09
CA LYS A 106 -25.22 -8.31 5.55
C LYS A 106 -24.49 -8.84 6.78
N TYR A 107 -23.19 -8.53 6.92
CA TYR A 107 -22.32 -9.12 7.94
C TYR A 107 -21.75 -8.12 8.97
N LYS A 108 -22.23 -6.87 8.99
CA LYS A 108 -21.81 -5.79 9.92
C LYS A 108 -21.77 -6.21 11.40
N ASP A 109 -22.70 -7.04 11.86
CA ASP A 109 -22.76 -7.48 13.26
C ASP A 109 -21.82 -8.66 13.59
N LYS A 110 -21.16 -9.25 12.58
CA LYS A 110 -20.37 -10.49 12.69
C LYS A 110 -18.96 -10.37 12.11
N ALA A 111 -18.63 -9.28 11.43
CA ALA A 111 -17.34 -9.06 10.80
C ALA A 111 -16.84 -7.64 11.13
N ASN A 112 -15.53 -7.50 11.38
CA ASN A 112 -14.91 -6.18 11.38
C ASN A 112 -14.97 -5.60 9.95
N ASP A 113 -15.41 -4.35 9.86
CA ASP A 113 -15.67 -3.62 8.60
C ASP A 113 -14.38 -3.34 7.80
N ASP A 114 -13.21 -3.36 8.46
CA ASP A 114 -11.96 -2.70 8.03
C ASP A 114 -11.12 -3.41 6.96
N GLN A 115 -11.66 -4.31 6.13
CA GLN A 115 -10.82 -5.09 5.19
C GLN A 115 -11.36 -5.23 3.77
N ILE A 116 -12.54 -4.69 3.47
CA ILE A 116 -13.07 -4.76 2.11
C ILE A 116 -12.76 -3.45 1.40
N ILE A 117 -12.10 -3.57 0.25
CA ILE A 117 -11.49 -2.47 -0.47
C ILE A 117 -12.56 -1.72 -1.27
N GLY A 118 -13.37 -2.41 -2.07
CA GLY A 118 -14.33 -1.85 -3.03
C GLY A 118 -15.68 -1.42 -2.43
N HIS A 119 -16.21 -0.23 -2.77
CA HIS A 119 -17.55 0.20 -2.31
C HIS A 119 -18.45 0.80 -3.40
N PHE A 120 -17.89 1.30 -4.51
CA PHE A 120 -18.64 2.10 -5.50
C PHE A 120 -19.33 1.29 -6.60
N GLY A 121 -18.92 0.04 -6.85
CA GLY A 121 -19.54 -0.81 -7.89
C GLY A 121 -19.25 -0.34 -9.32
N LEU A 122 -18.12 0.35 -9.53
CA LEU A 122 -17.73 0.92 -10.83
C LEU A 122 -16.33 0.48 -11.30
N GLY A 123 -15.50 -0.07 -10.40
CA GLY A 123 -14.12 -0.44 -10.69
C GLY A 123 -13.99 -1.49 -11.81
N PHE A 124 -14.92 -2.44 -11.90
CA PHE A 124 -14.95 -3.45 -12.98
C PHE A 124 -14.96 -2.82 -14.38
N TYR A 125 -15.69 -1.74 -14.59
CA TYR A 125 -15.83 -1.13 -15.92
C TYR A 125 -14.57 -0.40 -16.39
N SER A 126 -13.55 -0.24 -15.54
CA SER A 126 -12.21 0.20 -15.97
C SER A 126 -11.60 -0.76 -16.99
N ALA A 127 -12.00 -2.04 -17.00
CA ALA A 127 -11.61 -3.02 -18.00
C ALA A 127 -11.87 -2.56 -19.45
N PHE A 128 -13.01 -1.91 -19.68
CA PHE A 128 -13.39 -1.42 -21.02
C PHE A 128 -12.60 -0.18 -21.48
N MET A 129 -11.71 0.36 -20.64
CA MET A 129 -10.75 1.38 -21.09
C MET A 129 -9.64 0.80 -21.95
N VAL A 130 -9.29 -0.46 -21.73
CA VAL A 130 -8.15 -1.14 -22.35
C VAL A 130 -8.55 -2.33 -23.22
N ALA A 131 -9.80 -2.78 -23.11
CA ALA A 131 -10.30 -3.96 -23.79
C ALA A 131 -11.51 -3.64 -24.69
N ASP A 132 -11.54 -4.28 -25.85
CA ASP A 132 -12.70 -4.27 -26.77
C ASP A 132 -13.73 -5.33 -26.39
N GLN A 133 -13.30 -6.41 -25.74
CA GLN A 133 -14.17 -7.45 -25.21
C GLN A 133 -13.69 -7.89 -23.83
N VAL A 134 -14.65 -8.16 -22.95
CA VAL A 134 -14.41 -8.67 -21.60
C VAL A 134 -15.25 -9.93 -21.40
N ASP A 135 -14.58 -11.01 -21.01
CA ASP A 135 -15.22 -12.27 -20.64
C ASP A 135 -15.07 -12.50 -19.13
N ILE A 136 -16.11 -13.04 -18.50
CA ILE A 136 -16.11 -13.47 -17.10
C ILE A 136 -16.56 -14.92 -17.03
N ASP A 137 -15.68 -15.78 -16.55
CA ASP A 137 -15.99 -17.15 -16.17
C ASP A 137 -15.99 -17.26 -14.65
N SER A 138 -17.10 -17.67 -14.06
CA SER A 138 -17.27 -17.65 -12.60
C SER A 138 -17.98 -18.90 -12.09
N LEU A 139 -17.53 -19.41 -10.94
CA LEU A 139 -18.20 -20.47 -10.20
C LEU A 139 -18.26 -20.10 -8.71
N SER A 140 -19.47 -19.97 -8.19
CA SER A 140 -19.69 -19.61 -6.78
C SER A 140 -19.26 -20.71 -5.82
N TYR A 141 -18.81 -20.33 -4.63
CA TYR A 141 -18.53 -21.24 -3.51
C TYR A 141 -19.79 -21.97 -2.99
N GLN A 142 -20.97 -21.46 -3.34
CA GLN A 142 -22.25 -22.01 -2.91
C GLN A 142 -22.42 -23.43 -3.42
N LYS A 143 -22.97 -24.30 -2.56
CA LYS A 143 -23.20 -25.70 -2.91
C LYS A 143 -24.13 -25.82 -4.12
N ASP A 144 -23.77 -26.70 -5.05
CA ASP A 144 -24.52 -26.98 -6.29
C ASP A 144 -24.66 -25.78 -7.25
N ALA A 145 -23.85 -24.73 -7.05
CA ALA A 145 -23.78 -23.61 -7.98
C ALA A 145 -23.32 -24.07 -9.37
N LYS A 146 -23.89 -23.46 -10.40
CA LYS A 146 -23.48 -23.67 -11.79
C LYS A 146 -22.43 -22.65 -12.18
N ALA A 147 -21.48 -23.06 -13.01
CA ALA A 147 -20.57 -22.14 -13.65
C ALA A 147 -21.34 -21.24 -14.60
N VAL A 148 -20.92 -19.98 -14.68
CA VAL A 148 -21.51 -18.96 -15.54
C VAL A 148 -20.43 -18.38 -16.44
N HIS A 149 -20.81 -18.09 -17.68
CA HIS A 149 -20.01 -17.37 -18.65
C HIS A 149 -20.74 -16.10 -19.04
N TRP A 150 -20.07 -14.97 -18.91
CA TRP A 150 -20.59 -13.67 -19.32
C TRP A 150 -19.61 -13.02 -20.28
N THR A 151 -20.10 -12.38 -21.34
CA THR A 151 -19.27 -11.66 -22.29
C THR A 151 -19.92 -10.35 -22.73
N CYS A 152 -19.10 -9.32 -22.95
CA CYS A 152 -19.53 -8.02 -23.43
C CYS A 152 -18.43 -7.35 -24.26
N ASN A 153 -18.82 -6.72 -25.36
CA ASN A 153 -17.94 -6.01 -26.29
C ASN A 153 -17.81 -4.50 -25.98
N GLY A 154 -18.05 -4.09 -24.74
CA GLY A 154 -18.00 -2.70 -24.30
C GLY A 154 -19.18 -1.83 -24.78
N GLY A 155 -20.18 -2.43 -25.42
CA GLY A 155 -21.49 -1.84 -25.69
C GLY A 155 -22.46 -1.97 -24.51
N THR A 156 -23.74 -1.77 -24.78
CA THR A 156 -24.82 -1.99 -23.78
C THR A 156 -25.31 -3.44 -23.74
N ASP A 157 -24.96 -4.23 -24.76
CA ASP A 157 -25.39 -5.61 -24.89
C ASP A 157 -24.34 -6.56 -24.29
N TYR A 158 -24.83 -7.60 -23.62
CA TYR A 158 -24.02 -8.67 -23.03
C TYR A 158 -24.71 -10.00 -23.26
N GLU A 159 -23.94 -11.08 -23.21
CA GLU A 159 -24.45 -12.45 -23.23
C GLU A 159 -24.13 -13.13 -21.90
N LEU A 160 -25.10 -13.89 -21.38
CA LEU A 160 -24.94 -14.69 -20.16
C LEU A 160 -25.39 -16.13 -20.46
N SER A 161 -24.50 -17.08 -20.26
CA SER A 161 -24.74 -18.51 -20.52
C SER A 161 -24.17 -19.40 -19.43
N ASP A 162 -24.49 -20.69 -19.48
CA ASP A 162 -23.82 -21.70 -18.67
C ASP A 162 -22.31 -21.73 -19.03
N GLY A 163 -21.45 -21.71 -18.01
CA GLY A 163 -20.00 -21.76 -18.14
C GLY A 163 -19.43 -23.16 -17.98
N THR A 164 -18.12 -23.30 -18.21
CA THR A 164 -17.40 -24.59 -18.12
C THR A 164 -16.40 -24.68 -16.96
N LYS A 165 -16.32 -23.64 -16.14
CA LYS A 165 -15.39 -23.56 -15.00
C LYS A 165 -15.72 -24.65 -13.96
N THR A 166 -14.69 -25.27 -13.38
CA THR A 166 -14.83 -26.38 -12.42
C THR A 166 -14.29 -26.06 -11.04
N ASP A 167 -13.45 -25.03 -10.93
CA ASP A 167 -12.88 -24.51 -9.68
C ASP A 167 -13.64 -23.26 -9.22
N ILE A 168 -13.82 -23.08 -7.91
CA ILE A 168 -14.47 -21.88 -7.35
C ILE A 168 -13.66 -20.60 -7.65
N GLY A 169 -14.35 -19.46 -7.71
CA GLY A 169 -13.77 -18.15 -7.97
C GLY A 169 -14.12 -17.61 -9.35
N THR A 170 -13.42 -16.58 -9.77
CA THR A 170 -13.71 -15.85 -11.01
C THR A 170 -12.46 -15.72 -11.89
N THR A 171 -12.66 -15.72 -13.20
CA THR A 171 -11.64 -15.49 -14.22
C THR A 171 -12.16 -14.43 -15.17
N ILE A 172 -11.52 -13.26 -15.16
CA ILE A 172 -11.85 -12.14 -16.03
C ILE A 172 -10.78 -12.06 -17.12
N THR A 173 -11.18 -12.23 -18.38
CA THR A 173 -10.28 -12.13 -19.53
C THR A 173 -10.58 -10.85 -20.29
N LEU A 174 -9.56 -10.01 -20.45
CA LEU A 174 -9.63 -8.76 -21.19
C LEU A 174 -8.97 -8.96 -22.55
N HIS A 175 -9.74 -8.81 -23.62
CA HIS A 175 -9.23 -8.78 -24.99
C HIS A 175 -8.81 -7.37 -25.33
N LEU A 176 -7.49 -7.13 -25.29
CA LEU A 176 -6.92 -5.80 -25.35
C LEU A 176 -7.22 -5.15 -26.71
N ASN A 177 -7.56 -3.86 -26.67
CA ASN A 177 -7.66 -3.06 -27.88
C ASN A 177 -6.27 -2.76 -28.45
N ASP A 178 -6.21 -2.39 -29.72
CA ASP A 178 -4.94 -2.17 -30.43
C ASP A 178 -4.09 -1.04 -29.82
N ASP A 179 -4.71 -0.08 -29.13
CA ASP A 179 -4.02 1.04 -28.47
C ASP A 179 -3.41 0.66 -27.11
N CYS A 180 -3.78 -0.50 -26.57
CA CYS A 180 -3.43 -0.96 -25.22
C CYS A 180 -2.61 -2.26 -25.20
N LEU A 181 -2.07 -2.69 -26.34
CA LEU A 181 -1.24 -3.90 -26.43
C LEU A 181 0.00 -3.86 -25.56
N LYS A 182 0.47 -2.69 -25.10
CA LYS A 182 1.56 -2.60 -24.10
C LYS A 182 1.28 -3.42 -22.82
N TYR A 183 0.01 -3.68 -22.49
CA TYR A 183 -0.36 -4.49 -21.33
C TYR A 183 -0.32 -6.01 -21.59
N ASP A 184 0.00 -6.45 -22.82
CA ASP A 184 0.35 -7.84 -23.14
C ASP A 184 1.81 -8.20 -22.81
N ASN A 185 2.50 -7.31 -22.07
CA ASN A 185 3.89 -7.45 -21.66
C ASN A 185 4.04 -7.72 -20.15
N GLU A 186 4.77 -8.79 -19.78
CA GLU A 186 5.01 -9.18 -18.38
C GLU A 186 5.66 -8.05 -17.56
N TRP A 187 6.61 -7.31 -18.14
CA TRP A 187 7.35 -6.28 -17.41
C TRP A 187 6.49 -5.06 -17.09
N GLU A 188 5.71 -4.58 -18.08
CA GLU A 188 4.76 -3.47 -17.88
C GLU A 188 3.73 -3.81 -16.79
N VAL A 189 3.13 -5.01 -16.86
CA VAL A 189 2.16 -5.47 -15.85
C VAL A 189 2.80 -5.60 -14.47
N ARG A 190 4.04 -6.09 -14.39
CA ARG A 190 4.80 -6.19 -13.15
C ARG A 190 4.98 -4.82 -12.50
N GLU A 191 5.44 -3.81 -13.24
CA GLU A 191 5.65 -2.46 -12.69
C GLU A 191 4.35 -1.86 -12.14
N ILE A 192 3.22 -2.12 -12.80
CA ILE A 192 1.91 -1.64 -12.36
C ILE A 192 1.46 -2.36 -11.07
N ILE A 193 1.65 -3.68 -10.98
CA ILE A 193 1.36 -4.45 -9.76
C ILE A 193 2.27 -4.00 -8.61
N ASP A 194 3.57 -3.82 -8.86
CA ASP A 194 4.53 -3.33 -7.87
C ASP A 194 4.15 -1.92 -7.38
N LYS A 195 3.71 -1.05 -8.28
CA LYS A 195 3.23 0.30 -7.93
C LYS A 195 1.97 0.26 -7.06
N TYR A 196 0.94 -0.47 -7.47
CA TYR A 196 -0.38 -0.34 -6.87
C TYR A 196 -0.73 -1.36 -5.79
N CYS A 197 -0.15 -2.56 -5.91
CA CYS A 197 -0.61 -3.77 -5.22
C CYS A 197 0.49 -4.48 -4.42
N SER A 198 1.66 -3.85 -4.24
CA SER A 198 2.82 -4.41 -3.50
C SER A 198 2.51 -4.95 -2.10
N PHE A 199 1.42 -4.50 -1.46
CA PHE A 199 1.12 -4.82 -0.06
C PHE A 199 -0.28 -5.38 0.17
N MET A 200 -0.94 -5.84 -0.90
CA MET A 200 -2.29 -6.41 -0.84
C MET A 200 -2.33 -7.65 0.08
N PRO A 201 -3.46 -7.93 0.75
CA PRO A 201 -3.55 -8.98 1.77
C PRO A 201 -3.63 -10.41 1.20
N VAL A 202 -3.59 -10.57 -0.12
CA VAL A 202 -3.72 -11.83 -0.85
C VAL A 202 -2.54 -11.95 -1.80
N GLU A 203 -1.98 -13.15 -1.95
CA GLU A 203 -0.85 -13.40 -2.84
C GLU A 203 -1.24 -13.16 -4.31
N ILE A 204 -0.42 -12.38 -5.02
CA ILE A 204 -0.60 -12.00 -6.42
C ILE A 204 0.56 -12.58 -7.22
N TYR A 205 0.23 -13.50 -8.10
CA TYR A 205 1.16 -14.16 -8.99
C TYR A 205 1.06 -13.59 -10.40
N LEU A 206 2.19 -13.32 -11.03
CA LEU A 206 2.27 -12.93 -12.43
C LEU A 206 2.87 -14.06 -13.27
N SER A 207 2.27 -14.32 -14.42
CA SER A 207 2.80 -15.24 -15.42
C SER A 207 2.51 -14.74 -16.82
N LYS A 208 3.24 -15.28 -17.81
CA LYS A 208 2.99 -14.99 -19.22
C LYS A 208 2.77 -16.26 -20.02
N LEU A 209 2.08 -16.11 -21.15
CA LEU A 209 1.85 -17.10 -22.19
C LEU A 209 2.34 -16.55 -23.54
N PRO A 210 3.03 -17.38 -24.35
CA PRO A 210 3.52 -18.72 -24.01
C PRO A 210 4.57 -18.67 -22.89
N LYS A 211 4.63 -19.72 -22.07
CA LYS A 211 5.52 -19.75 -20.90
C LYS A 211 6.99 -19.81 -21.34
N ASP A 212 7.83 -19.02 -20.68
CA ASP A 212 9.27 -19.19 -20.76
C ASP A 212 9.69 -20.51 -20.09
N THR A 213 10.97 -20.87 -20.26
CA THR A 213 11.58 -21.99 -19.54
C THR A 213 12.62 -21.51 -18.55
N GLU A 214 12.74 -22.17 -17.41
CA GLU A 214 13.81 -21.92 -16.43
C GLU A 214 14.54 -23.21 -16.07
N THR A 215 15.80 -23.10 -15.64
CA THR A 215 16.60 -24.23 -15.16
C THR A 215 16.73 -24.15 -13.65
N ILE A 216 16.28 -25.18 -12.96
CA ILE A 216 16.35 -25.30 -11.50
C ILE A 216 17.21 -26.51 -11.11
N GLN A 217 17.67 -26.55 -9.86
CA GLN A 217 18.28 -27.78 -9.32
C GLN A 217 17.22 -28.87 -9.24
N ALA A 218 17.61 -30.12 -9.53
CA ALA A 218 16.69 -31.26 -9.46
C ALA A 218 16.11 -31.47 -8.04
N SER A 219 16.83 -31.02 -7.01
CA SER A 219 16.36 -30.98 -5.62
C SER A 219 15.23 -30.00 -5.36
N ASP A 220 15.09 -28.96 -6.17
CA ASP A 220 14.12 -27.87 -5.98
C ASP A 220 12.84 -28.09 -6.82
N LYS A 221 12.76 -29.24 -7.50
CA LYS A 221 11.61 -29.68 -8.27
C LYS A 221 10.41 -29.88 -7.33
N LYS A 222 9.28 -29.28 -7.71
CA LYS A 222 7.98 -29.45 -7.06
C LYS A 222 7.12 -30.39 -7.91
N ASP A 223 6.19 -31.09 -7.26
CA ASP A 223 5.29 -32.03 -7.94
C ASP A 223 4.40 -31.36 -9.01
N SER A 224 4.18 -30.05 -8.87
CA SER A 224 3.41 -29.23 -9.81
C SER A 224 4.18 -28.79 -11.06
N ASP A 225 5.49 -29.05 -11.14
CA ASP A 225 6.32 -28.56 -12.24
C ASP A 225 6.15 -29.39 -13.50
N VAL A 226 6.05 -28.70 -14.63
CA VAL A 226 6.12 -29.31 -15.96
C VAL A 226 7.59 -29.39 -16.37
N VAL A 227 8.18 -30.59 -16.25
CA VAL A 227 9.57 -30.85 -16.63
C VAL A 227 9.67 -31.09 -18.14
N LEU A 228 10.50 -30.29 -18.79
CA LEU A 228 10.79 -30.37 -20.22
C LEU A 228 12.04 -31.22 -20.49
N GLU A 229 13.04 -31.13 -19.62
CA GLU A 229 14.31 -31.85 -19.75
C GLU A 229 14.96 -32.11 -18.38
N GLU A 230 15.50 -33.32 -18.17
CA GLU A 230 16.31 -33.65 -16.98
C GLU A 230 17.80 -33.66 -17.37
N ILE A 231 18.61 -32.93 -16.61
CA ILE A 231 20.05 -32.74 -16.83
C ILE A 231 20.79 -33.48 -15.71
N PRO A 232 21.49 -34.59 -16.01
CA PRO A 232 22.15 -35.40 -14.99
C PRO A 232 23.37 -34.69 -14.39
N GLU A 233 23.77 -35.12 -13.19
CA GLU A 233 24.99 -34.69 -12.54
C GLU A 233 26.22 -34.94 -13.45
N LYS A 234 27.10 -33.94 -13.56
CA LYS A 234 28.36 -34.05 -14.31
C LYS A 234 29.55 -33.96 -13.37
N LYS A 235 30.46 -34.93 -13.48
CA LYS A 235 31.77 -34.92 -12.79
C LYS A 235 32.86 -34.68 -13.81
N GLU A 236 33.60 -33.59 -13.65
CA GLU A 236 34.73 -33.23 -14.51
C GLU A 236 36.00 -33.09 -13.67
N THR A 237 37.10 -33.70 -14.10
CA THR A 237 38.41 -33.55 -13.46
C THR A 237 39.26 -32.60 -14.30
N ASP A 238 39.75 -31.52 -13.69
CA ASP A 238 40.63 -30.58 -14.38
C ASP A 238 42.05 -31.16 -14.61
N LYS A 239 42.88 -30.42 -15.35
CA LYS A 239 44.26 -30.83 -15.68
C LYS A 239 45.17 -30.93 -14.46
N ASP A 240 44.77 -30.39 -13.32
CA ASP A 240 45.49 -30.41 -12.05
C ASP A 240 44.95 -31.50 -11.09
N GLY A 241 43.99 -32.33 -11.55
CA GLY A 241 43.43 -33.43 -10.78
C GLY A 241 42.29 -33.03 -9.82
N LYS A 242 41.75 -31.81 -9.93
CA LYS A 242 40.65 -31.33 -9.11
C LYS A 242 39.30 -31.73 -9.73
N GLU A 243 38.50 -32.45 -8.96
CA GLU A 243 37.15 -32.85 -9.36
C GLU A 243 36.15 -31.70 -9.12
N THR A 244 35.37 -31.39 -10.15
CA THR A 244 34.25 -30.45 -10.10
C THR A 244 32.97 -31.23 -10.35
N VAL A 245 32.02 -31.19 -9.41
CA VAL A 245 30.71 -31.83 -9.53
C VAL A 245 29.68 -30.75 -9.81
N THR A 246 29.02 -30.83 -10.97
CA THR A 246 27.85 -30.02 -11.29
C THR A 246 26.61 -30.80 -10.90
N PRO A 247 25.80 -30.35 -9.93
CA PRO A 247 24.61 -31.06 -9.46
C PRO A 247 23.58 -31.26 -10.58
N ALA A 248 22.72 -32.27 -10.43
CA ALA A 248 21.64 -32.53 -11.37
C ALA A 248 20.64 -31.37 -11.41
N GLN A 249 20.16 -31.03 -12.60
CA GLN A 249 19.25 -29.92 -12.85
C GLN A 249 18.06 -30.40 -13.69
N CYS A 250 16.98 -29.63 -13.72
CA CYS A 250 15.90 -29.83 -14.68
C CYS A 250 15.48 -28.51 -15.31
N LYS A 251 15.10 -28.57 -16.59
CA LYS A 251 14.49 -27.47 -17.32
C LYS A 251 12.99 -27.62 -17.22
N ILE A 252 12.31 -26.60 -16.70
CA ILE A 252 10.87 -26.59 -16.47
C ILE A 252 10.21 -25.43 -17.22
N GLU A 253 8.90 -25.48 -17.41
CA GLU A 253 8.12 -24.27 -17.68
C GLU A 253 8.25 -23.30 -16.50
N LYS A 254 8.52 -22.03 -16.78
CA LYS A 254 8.69 -20.97 -15.77
C LYS A 254 7.44 -20.89 -14.89
N ARG A 255 7.66 -20.94 -13.58
CA ARG A 255 6.59 -20.85 -12.58
C ARG A 255 6.00 -19.43 -12.54
N PRO A 256 4.74 -19.26 -12.10
CA PRO A 256 4.21 -17.95 -11.75
C PRO A 256 5.07 -17.29 -10.64
N VAL A 257 5.27 -15.98 -10.74
CA VAL A 257 6.13 -15.21 -9.83
C VAL A 257 5.25 -14.45 -8.84
N LEU A 258 5.45 -14.68 -7.54
CA LEU A 258 4.82 -13.87 -6.48
C LEU A 258 5.41 -12.46 -6.50
N LEU A 259 4.55 -11.44 -6.58
CA LEU A 259 4.99 -10.04 -6.68
C LEU A 259 4.82 -9.24 -5.39
N ASN A 260 3.77 -9.50 -4.61
CA ASN A 260 3.43 -8.69 -3.43
C ASN A 260 3.86 -9.33 -2.10
N GLU A 261 3.89 -8.48 -1.07
CA GLU A 261 4.07 -8.86 0.34
C GLU A 261 2.73 -8.77 1.08
N ILE A 262 2.21 -9.91 1.54
CA ILE A 262 0.90 -9.96 2.21
C ILE A 262 0.94 -9.51 3.68
N HIS A 263 2.13 -9.33 4.25
CA HIS A 263 2.32 -8.93 5.64
C HIS A 263 3.17 -7.66 5.73
N PRO A 264 2.61 -6.49 5.34
CA PRO A 264 3.34 -5.23 5.41
C PRO A 264 3.78 -4.92 6.83
N LEU A 265 4.99 -4.35 6.97
CA LEU A 265 5.61 -4.10 8.27
C LEU A 265 4.77 -3.16 9.15
N TRP A 266 4.10 -2.17 8.55
CA TRP A 266 3.25 -1.22 9.27
C TRP A 266 1.95 -1.84 9.81
N ALA A 267 1.55 -3.03 9.36
CA ALA A 267 0.40 -3.73 9.90
C ALA A 267 0.74 -4.51 11.18
N LYS A 268 2.02 -4.80 11.43
CA LYS A 268 2.50 -5.48 12.64
C LYS A 268 2.49 -4.51 13.83
N THR A 269 2.42 -5.04 15.04
CA THR A 269 2.60 -4.19 16.24
C THR A 269 4.08 -3.80 16.42
N PRO A 270 4.40 -2.60 16.94
CA PRO A 270 5.80 -2.18 17.10
C PRO A 270 6.67 -3.13 17.92
N SER A 271 6.08 -3.84 18.90
CA SER A 271 6.76 -4.83 19.75
C SER A 271 7.14 -6.12 19.03
N GLN A 272 6.53 -6.40 17.87
CA GLN A 272 6.81 -7.57 17.05
C GLN A 272 7.84 -7.30 15.95
N CYS A 273 8.31 -6.05 15.83
CA CYS A 273 9.21 -5.64 14.76
C CYS A 273 10.64 -5.46 15.29
N THR A 274 11.63 -5.99 14.60
CA THR A 274 13.05 -5.74 14.91
C THR A 274 13.58 -4.52 14.17
N LYS A 275 14.72 -3.97 14.62
CA LYS A 275 15.40 -2.86 13.95
C LYS A 275 15.78 -3.22 12.51
N GLU A 276 16.23 -4.45 12.30
CA GLU A 276 16.66 -4.98 11.01
C GLU A 276 15.48 -5.01 10.03
N GLU A 277 14.29 -5.43 10.47
CA GLU A 277 13.08 -5.42 9.65
C GLU A 277 12.71 -4.00 9.20
N TYR A 278 12.83 -2.98 10.06
CA TYR A 278 12.58 -1.59 9.67
C TYR A 278 13.57 -1.10 8.62
N ILE A 279 14.86 -1.43 8.77
CA ILE A 279 15.90 -1.03 7.81
C ILE A 279 15.70 -1.74 6.47
N GLU A 280 15.42 -3.05 6.49
CA GLU A 280 15.16 -3.83 5.28
C GLU A 280 13.92 -3.31 4.55
N PHE A 281 12.84 -3.02 5.28
CA PHE A 281 11.65 -2.40 4.72
C PHE A 281 11.96 -1.04 4.09
N TYR A 282 12.74 -0.19 4.78
CA TYR A 282 13.16 1.11 4.25
C TYR A 282 13.94 0.97 2.93
N HIS A 283 14.92 0.05 2.87
CA HIS A 283 15.71 -0.23 1.67
C HIS A 283 14.83 -0.76 0.53
N LYS A 284 13.92 -1.70 0.83
CA LYS A 284 13.04 -2.33 -0.16
C LYS A 284 12.08 -1.32 -0.79
N VAL A 285 11.48 -0.44 0.02
CA VAL A 285 10.40 0.45 -0.43
C VAL A 285 10.91 1.75 -1.05
N PHE A 286 12.02 2.30 -0.55
CA PHE A 286 12.53 3.60 -1.00
C PHE A 286 13.80 3.50 -1.84
N HIS A 287 14.32 2.29 -2.06
CA HIS A 287 15.58 2.03 -2.79
C HIS A 287 16.75 2.90 -2.30
N ASP A 288 16.77 3.21 -1.01
CA ASP A 288 17.77 4.05 -0.38
C ASP A 288 18.53 3.22 0.65
N TYR A 289 19.81 2.95 0.37
CA TYR A 289 20.66 2.11 1.21
C TYR A 289 21.31 2.87 2.37
N LYS A 290 21.04 4.18 2.52
CA LYS A 290 21.50 4.95 3.68
C LYS A 290 20.55 4.72 4.85
N GLU A 291 21.08 4.17 5.94
CA GLU A 291 20.26 3.92 7.12
C GLU A 291 19.57 5.22 7.62
N PRO A 292 18.26 5.14 7.94
CA PRO A 292 17.56 6.25 8.55
C PRO A 292 18.06 6.49 9.97
N LEU A 293 18.02 7.74 10.43
CA LEU A 293 18.44 8.14 11.78
C LEU A 293 17.57 7.43 12.84
N PHE A 294 16.26 7.46 12.62
CA PHE A 294 15.24 6.75 13.39
C PHE A 294 13.93 6.70 12.60
N TRP A 295 12.92 6.06 13.17
CA TRP A 295 11.58 5.99 12.60
C TRP A 295 10.49 6.14 13.67
N ILE A 296 9.29 6.44 13.19
CA ILE A 296 8.08 6.55 13.97
C ILE A 296 7.09 5.55 13.40
N HIS A 297 6.82 4.48 14.14
CA HIS A 297 5.74 3.55 13.81
C HIS A 297 4.43 4.10 14.37
N LEU A 298 3.55 4.51 13.46
CA LEU A 298 2.18 4.93 13.74
C LEU A 298 1.31 3.67 13.75
N ASN A 299 0.68 3.36 14.88
CA ASN A 299 -0.31 2.29 14.96
C ASN A 299 -1.45 2.78 15.86
N MET A 300 -2.61 3.02 15.24
CA MET A 300 -3.77 3.56 15.92
C MET A 300 -5.05 3.03 15.28
N ASP A 301 -5.98 2.60 16.13
CA ASP A 301 -7.30 2.13 15.72
C ASP A 301 -8.44 3.11 16.14
N TYR A 302 -8.16 4.17 16.94
CA TYR A 302 -9.16 5.16 17.38
C TYR A 302 -8.55 6.56 17.63
N PRO A 303 -9.20 7.68 17.25
CA PRO A 303 -10.51 7.80 16.59
C PRO A 303 -10.48 7.57 15.07
N TYR A 304 -9.30 7.34 14.51
CA TYR A 304 -9.08 7.00 13.10
C TYR A 304 -8.25 5.74 13.02
N ASN A 305 -8.54 4.87 12.08
CA ASN A 305 -7.69 3.75 11.73
C ASN A 305 -6.54 4.29 10.86
N LEU A 306 -5.35 4.39 11.46
CA LEU A 306 -4.15 4.88 10.81
C LEU A 306 -2.95 4.06 11.26
N LYS A 307 -2.31 3.44 10.29
CA LYS A 307 -1.08 2.69 10.45
C LYS A 307 -0.02 3.24 9.53
N GLY A 308 1.25 3.11 9.87
CA GLY A 308 2.30 3.64 9.02
C GLY A 308 3.65 3.70 9.69
N ILE A 309 4.68 3.95 8.90
CA ILE A 309 6.04 4.12 9.38
C ILE A 309 6.62 5.35 8.69
N LEU A 310 7.05 6.32 9.48
CA LEU A 310 7.77 7.51 9.02
C LEU A 310 9.24 7.39 9.40
N TYR A 311 10.11 7.39 8.41
CA TYR A 311 11.56 7.36 8.51
C TYR A 311 12.14 8.76 8.43
N PHE A 312 13.14 9.02 9.28
CA PHE A 312 13.92 10.25 9.29
C PHE A 312 15.25 9.98 8.58
N PRO A 313 15.36 10.26 7.26
CA PRO A 313 16.59 10.03 6.53
C PRO A 313 17.66 11.02 6.98
N LYS A 314 18.93 10.66 6.78
CA LYS A 314 20.04 11.61 6.94
C LYS A 314 20.01 12.61 5.78
N ILE A 315 19.71 13.87 6.07
CA ILE A 315 19.59 14.93 5.05
C ILE A 315 20.98 15.44 4.68
N ASN A 316 21.36 15.31 3.41
CA ASN A 316 22.61 15.90 2.92
C ASN A 316 22.31 17.27 2.32
N MET A 317 22.53 18.36 3.08
CA MET A 317 22.19 19.72 2.64
C MET A 317 22.99 20.22 1.43
N GLU A 318 24.05 19.52 1.03
CA GLU A 318 24.90 19.86 -0.12
C GLU A 318 24.26 19.56 -1.49
N TYR A 319 23.23 18.71 -1.54
CA TYR A 319 22.53 18.37 -2.78
C TYR A 319 21.05 18.78 -2.67
N GLU A 320 20.63 19.73 -3.50
CA GLU A 320 19.30 20.37 -3.55
C GLU A 320 18.10 19.43 -3.81
N SER A 321 18.25 18.11 -3.81
CA SER A 321 17.21 17.17 -4.27
C SER A 321 16.87 16.03 -3.31
N ALA A 322 16.99 16.22 -2.00
CA ALA A 322 16.43 15.27 -1.04
C ALA A 322 14.91 15.44 -0.97
N GLU A 323 14.20 15.01 -2.03
CA GLU A 323 12.74 14.89 -1.99
C GLU A 323 12.39 13.69 -1.11
N GLY A 324 11.79 13.97 0.06
CA GLY A 324 11.16 12.92 0.84
C GLY A 324 9.95 12.37 0.08
N VAL A 325 9.60 11.13 0.39
CA VAL A 325 8.49 10.43 -0.25
C VAL A 325 7.71 9.69 0.81
N ILE A 326 6.51 10.18 1.10
CA ILE A 326 5.54 9.47 1.92
C ILE A 326 4.47 8.89 0.99
N LYS A 327 4.45 7.56 0.91
CA LYS A 327 3.49 6.78 0.14
C LYS A 327 2.18 6.66 0.93
N LEU A 328 1.06 7.03 0.32
CA LEU A 328 -0.26 6.90 0.94
C LEU A 328 -0.98 5.66 0.41
N TYR A 329 -1.51 4.87 1.33
CA TYR A 329 -2.29 3.68 1.09
C TYR A 329 -3.68 3.81 1.71
N ASN A 330 -4.65 3.14 1.11
CA ASN A 330 -5.97 2.93 1.68
C ASN A 330 -6.28 1.44 1.61
N ASN A 331 -6.40 0.78 2.76
CA ASN A 331 -6.55 -0.67 2.84
C ASN A 331 -5.46 -1.39 2.04
N GLN A 332 -4.21 -0.96 2.22
CA GLN A 332 -3.02 -1.49 1.52
C GLN A 332 -2.98 -1.30 -0.01
N VAL A 333 -3.97 -0.63 -0.60
CA VAL A 333 -3.93 -0.19 -2.01
C VAL A 333 -3.22 1.15 -2.09
N PHE A 334 -2.20 1.26 -2.94
CA PHE A 334 -1.50 2.53 -3.15
C PHE A 334 -2.41 3.55 -3.83
N ILE A 335 -2.40 4.77 -3.30
CA ILE A 335 -3.19 5.89 -3.81
C ILE A 335 -2.28 6.89 -4.53
N ALA A 336 -1.34 7.50 -3.81
CA ALA A 336 -0.40 8.47 -4.36
C ALA A 336 0.76 8.73 -3.39
N ASP A 337 1.82 9.35 -3.92
CA ASP A 337 2.93 9.88 -3.13
C ASP A 337 2.63 11.33 -2.70
N ASN A 338 3.04 11.70 -1.48
CA ASN A 338 3.10 13.09 -0.99
C ASN A 338 1.81 13.91 -1.14
N ILE A 339 0.65 13.35 -0.76
CA ILE A 339 -0.62 14.10 -0.81
C ILE A 339 -0.59 15.27 0.18
N LYS A 340 -0.50 16.51 -0.34
CA LYS A 340 -0.23 17.74 0.42
C LYS A 340 -1.33 18.07 1.42
N GLU A 341 -2.55 17.63 1.15
CA GLU A 341 -3.72 17.84 1.98
C GLU A 341 -3.64 16.99 3.27
N VAL A 342 -3.10 15.77 3.18
CA VAL A 342 -2.96 14.83 4.30
C VAL A 342 -1.65 15.05 5.04
N ILE A 343 -0.58 15.35 4.30
CA ILE A 343 0.79 15.36 4.83
C ILE A 343 1.25 16.81 4.94
N PRO A 344 1.46 17.32 6.16
CA PRO A 344 2.05 18.64 6.36
C PRO A 344 3.34 18.85 5.57
N GLU A 345 3.51 20.04 5.00
CA GLU A 345 4.63 20.37 4.11
C GLU A 345 6.00 20.10 4.74
N TYR A 346 6.15 20.39 6.02
CA TYR A 346 7.41 20.17 6.72
C TYR A 346 7.75 18.67 6.86
N LEU A 347 6.76 17.77 6.85
CA LEU A 347 6.97 16.31 6.85
C LEU A 347 7.33 15.75 5.46
N MET A 348 7.23 16.53 4.38
CA MET A 348 7.53 16.07 3.02
C MET A 348 9.01 15.76 2.78
N LEU A 349 9.90 16.11 3.71
CA LEU A 349 11.32 15.73 3.68
C LEU A 349 11.55 14.31 4.24
N LEU A 350 10.53 13.73 4.88
CA LEU A 350 10.60 12.38 5.42
C LEU A 350 10.29 11.35 4.35
N LYS A 351 10.70 10.11 4.61
CA LYS A 351 10.29 8.96 3.81
C LYS A 351 9.35 8.11 4.63
N GLY A 352 8.31 7.55 4.05
CA GLY A 352 7.41 6.73 4.85
C GLY A 352 6.24 6.14 4.10
N VAL A 353 5.47 5.36 4.83
CA VAL A 353 4.21 4.80 4.38
C VAL A 353 3.14 5.17 5.39
N ILE A 354 1.98 5.60 4.91
CA ILE A 354 0.79 5.83 5.73
C ILE A 354 -0.34 5.06 5.08
N ASP A 355 -0.97 4.17 5.84
CA ASP A 355 -2.15 3.42 5.45
C ASP A 355 -3.32 3.87 6.32
N CYS A 356 -4.33 4.46 5.68
CA CYS A 356 -5.50 4.99 6.37
C CYS A 356 -6.77 4.55 5.62
N PRO A 357 -7.40 3.45 6.07
CA PRO A 357 -8.68 2.96 5.56
C PRO A 357 -9.79 4.02 5.58
N ASP A 358 -9.76 4.92 6.56
CA ASP A 358 -10.79 5.96 6.76
C ASP A 358 -10.67 7.14 5.79
N LEU A 359 -9.71 7.14 4.85
CA LEU A 359 -9.54 8.25 3.92
C LEU A 359 -10.77 8.43 3.03
N PRO A 360 -11.38 9.62 3.00
CA PRO A 360 -12.48 9.93 2.10
C PRO A 360 -11.96 10.06 0.67
N LEU A 361 -11.98 8.98 -0.09
CA LEU A 361 -11.53 8.98 -1.49
C LEU A 361 -12.69 9.22 -2.46
N ASN A 362 -12.37 9.80 -3.62
CA ASN A 362 -13.30 9.87 -4.74
C ASN A 362 -13.56 8.49 -5.36
N VAL A 363 -14.55 8.42 -6.24
CA VAL A 363 -14.98 7.16 -6.89
C VAL A 363 -13.81 6.45 -7.58
N SER A 364 -12.90 7.21 -8.19
CA SER A 364 -11.71 6.67 -8.86
C SER A 364 -10.49 6.46 -7.97
N ARG A 365 -10.61 6.72 -6.67
CA ARG A 365 -9.55 6.55 -5.67
C ARG A 365 -8.24 7.23 -6.06
N SER A 366 -8.36 8.37 -6.73
CA SER A 366 -7.25 9.16 -7.24
C SER A 366 -7.12 10.50 -6.51
N GLN A 367 -8.21 10.96 -5.89
CA GLN A 367 -8.26 12.24 -5.19
C GLN A 367 -9.03 12.11 -3.88
N LEU A 368 -8.69 12.98 -2.95
CA LEU A 368 -9.39 13.10 -1.68
C LEU A 368 -10.68 13.90 -1.85
N GLN A 369 -11.69 13.52 -1.08
CA GLN A 369 -12.93 14.23 -0.88
C GLN A 369 -12.96 14.74 0.57
N ASN A 370 -13.79 15.75 0.86
CA ASN A 370 -14.00 16.24 2.23
C ASN A 370 -12.72 16.72 2.97
N ASP A 371 -12.31 17.94 2.63
CA ASP A 371 -11.14 18.62 3.19
C ASP A 371 -11.13 18.69 4.72
N GLY A 372 -12.31 18.75 5.35
CA GLY A 372 -12.44 18.86 6.79
C GLY A 372 -11.96 17.61 7.55
N PHE A 373 -12.19 16.42 6.98
CA PHE A 373 -11.73 15.17 7.58
C PHE A 373 -10.24 14.94 7.36
N VAL A 374 -9.78 15.22 6.13
CA VAL A 374 -8.37 15.19 5.75
C VAL A 374 -7.51 16.07 6.66
N LYS A 375 -7.98 17.28 6.97
CA LYS A 375 -7.29 18.18 7.90
C LYS A 375 -7.15 17.59 9.31
N LYS A 376 -8.16 16.86 9.82
CA LYS A 376 -8.07 16.21 11.13
C LYS A 376 -7.03 15.10 11.16
N ILE A 377 -6.91 14.33 10.09
CA ILE A 377 -5.86 13.31 9.94
C ILE A 377 -4.47 13.98 9.94
N SER A 378 -4.30 15.05 9.16
CA SER A 378 -3.07 15.84 9.08
C SER A 378 -2.64 16.43 10.44
N GLU A 379 -3.57 17.05 11.17
CA GLU A 379 -3.33 17.55 12.54
C GLU A 379 -2.97 16.41 13.52
N TYR A 380 -3.52 15.22 13.30
CA TYR A 380 -3.24 14.06 14.14
C TYR A 380 -1.84 13.47 13.89
N ILE A 381 -1.44 13.31 12.63
CA ILE A 381 -0.08 12.90 12.25
C ILE A 381 0.93 13.86 12.86
N THR A 382 0.69 15.16 12.70
CA THR A 382 1.48 16.25 13.30
C THR A 382 1.66 16.07 14.81
N LYS A 383 0.55 15.83 15.53
CA LYS A 383 0.57 15.59 16.97
C LYS A 383 1.41 14.37 17.34
N LYS A 384 1.30 13.27 16.60
CA LYS A 384 2.04 12.02 16.89
C LYS A 384 3.54 12.17 16.66
N VAL A 385 3.93 12.87 15.59
CA VAL A 385 5.34 13.18 15.33
C VAL A 385 5.91 14.03 16.47
N ALA A 386 5.20 15.09 16.90
CA ALA A 386 5.64 15.92 18.02
C ALA A 386 5.76 15.14 19.35
N GLU A 387 4.79 14.26 19.65
CA GLU A 387 4.81 13.39 20.84
C GLU A 387 6.03 12.47 20.86
N LYS A 388 6.41 11.91 19.71
CA LYS A 388 7.57 11.02 19.61
C LYS A 388 8.90 11.79 19.74
N LEU A 389 9.03 12.95 19.10
CA LEU A 389 10.23 13.79 19.18
C LEU A 389 10.46 14.32 20.60
N SER A 390 9.41 14.89 21.21
CA SER A 390 9.47 15.35 22.60
C SER A 390 9.72 14.19 23.59
N GLY A 391 9.14 13.01 23.33
CA GLY A 391 9.44 11.79 24.09
C GLY A 391 10.92 11.39 23.98
N MET A 392 11.48 11.37 22.78
CA MET A 392 12.90 11.05 22.55
C MET A 392 13.82 12.02 23.29
N CYS A 393 13.54 13.32 23.25
CA CYS A 393 14.30 14.31 24.03
C CYS A 393 14.28 14.03 25.54
N LYS A 394 13.19 13.47 26.08
CA LYS A 394 13.05 13.15 27.51
C LYS A 394 13.67 11.83 27.92
N THR A 395 13.52 10.80 27.10
CA THR A 395 13.88 9.42 27.46
C THR A 395 15.19 8.94 26.85
N ASP A 396 15.65 9.58 25.77
CA ASP A 396 16.81 9.17 24.98
C ASP A 396 17.57 10.42 24.46
N ARG A 397 18.01 11.25 25.42
CA ARG A 397 18.62 12.55 25.15
C ARG A 397 19.92 12.43 24.35
N GLU A 398 20.73 11.42 24.61
CA GLU A 398 22.01 11.20 23.93
C GLU A 398 21.82 11.00 22.41
N ASN A 399 20.90 10.13 22.00
CA ASN A 399 20.58 9.96 20.58
C ASN A 399 19.88 11.19 20.01
N TYR A 400 19.02 11.86 20.78
CA TYR A 400 18.36 13.08 20.33
C TYR A 400 19.35 14.20 19.99
N GLU A 401 20.36 14.41 20.85
CA GLU A 401 21.46 15.35 20.62
C GLU A 401 22.31 14.95 19.41
N LYS A 402 22.62 13.66 19.27
CA LYS A 402 23.36 13.12 18.13
C LYS A 402 22.67 13.39 16.79
N TYR A 403 21.34 13.29 16.73
CA TYR A 403 20.56 13.51 15.51
C TYR A 403 20.12 14.96 15.32
N TRP A 404 20.36 15.84 16.30
CA TRP A 404 19.78 17.18 16.33
C TRP A 404 20.15 18.00 15.10
N ASP A 405 21.42 18.01 14.70
CA ASP A 405 21.88 18.83 13.56
C ASP A 405 21.18 18.41 12.24
N ASP A 406 20.83 17.12 12.09
CA ASP A 406 20.09 16.61 10.92
C ASP A 406 18.58 16.94 10.99
N ILE A 407 17.95 16.86 12.17
CA ILE A 407 16.50 17.06 12.33
C ILE A 407 16.09 18.50 12.68
N ALA A 408 17.02 19.34 13.13
CA ALA A 408 16.74 20.71 13.54
C ALA A 408 16.14 21.57 12.41
N PRO A 409 16.61 21.49 11.14
CA PRO A 409 15.98 22.22 10.03
C PRO A 409 14.50 21.85 9.88
N PHE A 410 14.20 20.55 9.97
CA PHE A 410 12.84 20.02 9.91
C PHE A 410 11.97 20.52 11.06
N ILE A 411 12.44 20.41 12.31
CA ILE A 411 11.68 20.84 13.49
C ILE A 411 11.44 22.36 13.45
N LYS A 412 12.47 23.15 13.12
CA LYS A 412 12.36 24.61 13.02
C LYS A 412 11.41 25.02 11.90
N TYR A 413 11.48 24.37 10.74
CA TYR A 413 10.53 24.62 9.65
C TYR A 413 9.09 24.28 10.04
N GLY A 414 8.89 23.15 10.71
CA GLY A 414 7.59 22.77 11.28
C GLY A 414 7.06 23.80 12.27
N CYS A 415 7.90 24.34 13.15
CA CYS A 415 7.50 25.38 14.11
C CYS A 415 7.11 26.70 13.42
N LEU A 416 7.73 27.04 12.29
CA LEU A 416 7.38 28.23 11.50
C LEU A 416 6.06 28.06 10.73
N ARG A 417 5.72 26.83 10.34
CA ARG A 417 4.53 26.53 9.52
C ARG A 417 3.31 26.15 10.34
N ASP A 418 3.48 25.51 11.49
CA ASP A 418 2.40 25.03 12.34
C ASP A 418 2.60 25.48 13.80
N ALA A 419 1.72 26.38 14.25
CA ALA A 419 1.76 26.94 15.59
C ALA A 419 1.50 25.89 16.70
N LYS A 420 0.63 24.89 16.45
CA LYS A 420 0.36 23.82 17.42
C LYS A 420 1.55 22.87 17.54
N PHE A 421 2.22 22.58 16.42
CA PHE A 421 3.48 21.84 16.42
C PHE A 421 4.56 22.62 17.17
N CYS A 422 4.68 23.93 16.90
CA CYS A 422 5.60 24.82 17.61
C CYS A 422 5.38 24.77 19.12
N GLU A 423 4.14 24.95 19.57
CA GLU A 423 3.80 24.92 21.01
C GLU A 423 4.28 23.62 21.68
N LYS A 424 4.09 22.47 21.01
CA LYS A 424 4.52 21.17 21.52
C LYS A 424 6.03 20.97 21.48
N MET A 425 6.72 21.56 20.52
CA MET A 425 8.16 21.34 20.30
C MET A 425 9.05 22.38 20.97
N THR A 426 8.52 23.55 21.32
CA THR A 426 9.28 24.71 21.84
C THR A 426 10.24 24.34 22.97
N ASP A 427 9.76 23.57 23.95
CA ASP A 427 10.56 23.16 25.11
C ASP A 427 11.63 22.10 24.80
N TYR A 428 11.60 21.51 23.60
CA TYR A 428 12.49 20.43 23.16
C TYR A 428 13.43 20.86 22.05
N ILE A 429 13.43 22.15 21.66
CA ILE A 429 14.39 22.70 20.71
C ILE A 429 15.74 22.86 21.43
N LEU A 430 16.80 22.32 20.81
CA LEU A 430 18.16 22.42 21.35
C LEU A 430 18.94 23.59 20.76
N PHE A 431 19.77 24.18 21.62
CA PHE A 431 20.73 25.24 21.31
C PHE A 431 22.12 24.82 21.81
N LYS A 432 23.17 25.24 21.11
CA LYS A 432 24.55 25.06 21.57
C LYS A 432 24.94 26.23 22.46
N ASP A 433 25.53 25.94 23.63
CA ASP A 433 26.19 26.96 24.45
C ASP A 433 27.55 27.35 23.86
N ILE A 434 28.29 28.21 24.55
CA ILE A 434 29.64 28.64 24.14
C ILE A 434 30.69 27.51 24.15
N ASN A 435 30.35 26.33 24.69
CA ASN A 435 31.19 25.15 24.77
C ASN A 435 30.67 24.01 23.87
N ASP A 436 29.82 24.32 22.90
CA ASP A 436 29.16 23.36 21.99
C ASP A 436 28.28 22.31 22.69
N LYS A 437 27.87 22.55 23.93
CA LYS A 437 26.95 21.67 24.66
C LYS A 437 25.51 21.99 24.30
N TYR A 438 24.72 20.95 24.02
CA TYR A 438 23.29 21.10 23.78
C TYR A 438 22.50 21.40 25.06
N LEU A 439 21.67 22.43 24.98
CA LEU A 439 20.71 22.84 26.00
C LEU A 439 19.33 23.01 25.35
N ALA A 440 18.30 22.45 25.96
CA ALA A 440 16.92 22.71 25.57
C ALA A 440 16.49 24.12 25.98
N LEU A 441 15.48 24.68 25.32
CA LEU A 441 15.03 26.05 25.59
C LEU A 441 14.76 26.35 27.08
N PRO A 442 14.09 25.49 27.86
CA PRO A 442 13.88 25.76 29.29
C PRO A 442 15.19 25.83 30.08
N GLU A 443 16.17 24.99 29.72
CA GLU A 443 17.50 24.96 30.35
C GLU A 443 18.26 26.27 30.06
N CYS A 444 18.16 26.79 28.83
CA CYS A 444 18.71 28.09 28.45
C CYS A 444 18.10 29.24 29.27
N LEU A 445 16.81 29.18 29.58
CA LEU A 445 16.09 30.20 30.35
C LEU A 445 16.41 30.15 31.85
N GLU A 446 16.75 28.98 32.39
CA GLU A 446 17.16 28.84 33.79
C GLU A 446 18.55 29.42 34.06
N VAL A 447 19.48 29.29 33.10
CA VAL A 447 20.86 29.83 33.23
C VAL A 447 20.86 31.37 33.33
N ASN A 448 19.87 32.05 32.75
CA ASN A 448 19.76 33.53 32.76
C ASN A 448 18.97 34.11 33.94
N LYS A 449 18.57 33.32 34.95
CA LYS A 449 17.92 33.87 36.17
C LYS A 449 18.90 34.55 37.13
N ILE A 450 20.18 34.60 36.82
CA ILE A 450 21.16 35.38 37.56
C ILE A 450 21.45 36.63 36.74
N ASP A 451 20.79 37.73 37.10
CA ASP A 451 21.16 39.05 36.60
C ASP A 451 22.63 39.30 36.99
N PRO A 452 23.52 39.66 36.05
CA PRO A 452 24.90 40.05 36.40
C PRO A 452 24.93 41.20 37.42
N ASP A 453 23.88 42.04 37.47
CA ASP A 453 23.77 43.14 38.42
C ASP A 453 23.44 42.68 39.85
N ASP A 454 22.79 41.51 40.04
CA ASP A 454 22.48 40.97 41.38
C ASP A 454 23.72 40.45 42.12
N LYS A 455 24.85 40.24 41.43
CA LYS A 455 26.13 39.85 42.06
C LYS A 455 26.92 41.05 42.60
N ASN A 456 26.70 42.25 42.09
CA ASN A 456 27.44 43.44 42.53
C ASN A 456 26.91 44.02 43.85
N ASP A 457 25.63 43.82 44.18
CA ASP A 457 25.05 44.34 45.42
C ASP A 457 25.44 43.50 46.66
N ALA A 458 25.72 42.21 46.48
CA ALA A 458 26.14 41.34 47.57
C ALA A 458 27.62 41.51 47.99
N GLU A 459 28.49 41.97 47.09
CA GLU A 459 29.90 42.25 47.41
C GLU A 459 30.09 43.64 48.04
N ASN A 460 29.26 44.65 47.69
CA ASN A 460 29.31 45.97 48.31
C ASN A 460 28.77 45.99 49.75
N ALA A 461 27.79 45.14 50.09
CA ALA A 461 27.24 45.08 51.46
C ALA A 461 28.21 44.45 52.49
N LYS A 462 29.18 43.62 52.06
CA LYS A 462 30.16 43.01 52.97
C LYS A 462 31.40 43.87 53.22
N ALA A 463 31.61 44.92 52.43
CA ALA A 463 32.75 45.83 52.59
C ALA A 463 32.49 46.97 53.61
N GLU A 464 31.22 47.29 53.92
CA GLU A 464 30.88 48.34 54.89
C GLU A 464 30.82 47.83 56.35
N ASP A 465 30.53 46.55 56.59
CA ASP A 465 30.40 45.98 57.95
C ASP A 465 31.74 45.62 58.64
N THR A 466 32.89 45.97 58.05
CA THR A 466 34.23 45.78 58.68
C THR A 466 34.92 47.07 59.11
N LYS A 467 34.21 48.21 59.12
CA LYS A 467 34.71 49.47 59.69
C LYS A 467 33.72 50.08 60.68
N THR A 468 33.70 49.59 61.92
CA THR A 468 33.51 50.46 63.10
C THR A 468 34.05 49.82 64.36
#